data_AF-A0AB38EJ00-F1
#
_entry.id   AF-A0AB38EJ00-F1
#
_cell.length_a   1.000
_cell.length_b   1.000
_cell.length_c   1.000
_cell.angle_alpha   90.00
_cell.angle_beta   90.00
_cell.angle_gamma   90.00
#
_symmetry.space_group_name_H-M   'P 1'
#
loop_
_entity.id
_entity.type
_entity.pdbx_description
1 polymer ?
#
loop_
_entity_poly.entity_id
_entity_poly.type
_entity_poly.pdbx_seq_one_letter_code
_entity_poly.pdbx_strand_id
1 'polypeptide(L)' 'MNRTPIKQFAAEFGQSEAAVLLGMTQGALSKAIRVGRDVYVTKNPDGSFSAEEVRPFPCQAQLKKSAA' A
#
# COMPACT_ATOMS: atom_id res chain seq x y z
N MET A 1 -4.67 17.46 4.68
CA MET A 1 -3.83 16.45 3.98
C MET A 1 -4.73 15.26 3.73
N ASN A 2 -5.27 15.12 2.52
CA ASN A 2 -6.19 14.04 2.18
C ASN A 2 -5.36 12.86 1.68
N ARG A 3 -5.32 11.78 2.46
CA ARG A 3 -4.64 10.54 2.08
C ARG A 3 -5.70 9.52 1.66
N THR A 4 -5.45 8.77 0.61
CA THR A 4 -6.35 7.74 0.08
C THR A 4 -5.80 6.36 0.43
N PRO A 5 -6.58 5.43 1.01
CA PRO A 5 -6.13 4.05 1.22
C PRO A 5 -5.69 3.40 -0.10
N ILE A 6 -4.61 2.62 -0.08
CA ILE A 6 -4.04 2.01 -1.30
C ILE A 6 -5.06 1.15 -2.08
N LYS A 7 -6.01 0.52 -1.36
CA LYS A 7 -7.09 -0.26 -1.96
C LYS A 7 -8.06 0.61 -2.76
N GLN A 8 -8.39 1.80 -2.25
CA GLN A 8 -9.27 2.74 -2.93
C GLN A 8 -8.55 3.37 -4.12
N PHE A 9 -7.27 3.74 -3.95
CA PHE A 9 -6.43 4.25 -5.04
C PHE A 9 -6.34 3.24 -6.20
N ALA A 10 -6.11 1.96 -5.90
CA ALA A 10 -6.09 0.90 -6.91
C ALA A 10 -7.45 0.65 -7.58
N ALA A 11 -8.56 0.97 -6.90
CA ALA A 11 -9.90 0.88 -7.49
C ALA A 11 -10.21 2.06 -8.43
N GLU A 12 -9.66 3.24 -8.14
CA GLU A 12 -9.83 4.45 -8.96
C GLU A 12 -9.02 4.39 -10.26
N PHE A 13 -7.74 4.01 -10.18
CA PHE A 13 -6.83 3.98 -11.34
C PHE A 13 -6.72 2.59 -12.00
N GLY A 14 -7.18 1.54 -11.32
CA GLY A 14 -6.87 0.16 -11.69
C GLY A 14 -5.49 -0.28 -11.20
N GLN A 15 -5.29 -1.58 -10.98
CA GLN A 15 -4.07 -2.07 -10.33
C GLN A 15 -2.79 -1.86 -11.15
N SER A 16 -2.86 -2.00 -12.48
CA SER A 16 -1.67 -1.84 -13.33
C SER A 16 -1.18 -0.40 -13.31
N GLU A 17 -2.08 0.57 -13.53
CA GLU A 17 -1.74 1.99 -13.55
C GLU A 17 -1.35 2.49 -12.15
N ALA A 18 -2.09 2.11 -11.11
CA ALA A 18 -1.76 2.46 -9.74
C ALA A 18 -0.36 1.97 -9.33
N ALA A 19 0.05 0.78 -9.81
CA ALA A 19 1.39 0.26 -9.54
C ALA A 19 2.48 1.07 -10.25
N VAL A 20 2.24 1.49 -11.50
CA VAL A 20 3.14 2.38 -12.25
C VAL A 20 3.29 3.72 -11.56
N LEU A 21 2.17 4.35 -11.16
CA LEU A 21 2.16 5.64 -10.45
C LEU A 21 2.91 5.60 -9.11
N LEU A 22 2.94 4.44 -8.46
CA LEU A 22 3.66 4.22 -7.19
C LEU A 22 5.05 3.60 -7.37
N GLY A 23 5.53 3.44 -8.61
CA GLY A 23 6.88 2.93 -8.89
C GLY A 23 7.11 1.48 -8.46
N MET A 24 6.09 0.61 -8.56
CA MET A 24 6.19 -0.81 -8.20
C MET A 24 5.54 -1.73 -9.25
N THR A 25 5.69 -3.05 -9.08
CA THR A 25 4.99 -4.03 -9.93
C THR A 25 3.54 -4.21 -9.50
N GLN A 26 2.66 -4.53 -10.44
CA GLN A 26 1.25 -4.84 -10.15
C GLN A 26 1.11 -6.00 -9.15
N GLY A 27 1.98 -7.01 -9.22
CA GLY A 27 2.01 -8.11 -8.26
C GLY A 27 2.35 -7.67 -6.83
N ALA A 28 3.25 -6.68 -6.66
CA ALA A 28 3.56 -6.12 -5.35
C ALA A 28 2.37 -5.36 -4.75
N LEU A 29 1.69 -4.54 -5.58
CA LEU A 29 0.48 -3.84 -5.19
C LEU A 29 -0.64 -4.82 -4.79
N SER A 30 -0.88 -5.83 -5.61
CA SER A 30 -1.86 -6.89 -5.34
C SER A 30 -1.57 -7.60 -4.02
N LYS A 31 -0.30 -7.94 -3.76
CA LYS A 31 0.12 -8.54 -2.48
C LYS A 31 -0.15 -7.60 -1.31
N ALA A 32 0.19 -6.32 -1.41
CA ALA A 32 -0.03 -5.34 -0.34
C ALA A 32 -1.52 -5.24 0.04
N ILE A 33 -2.41 -5.19 -0.95
CA ILE A 33 -3.86 -5.17 -0.75
C ILE A 33 -4.34 -6.51 -0.15
N ARG A 34 -3.89 -7.64 -0.70
CA ARG A 34 -4.32 -8.99 -0.28
C ARG A 34 -3.96 -9.29 1.17
N VAL A 35 -2.77 -8.89 1.63
CA VAL A 35 -2.34 -9.14 3.02
C VAL A 35 -2.81 -8.05 3.98
N GLY A 36 -3.57 -7.05 3.50
CA GLY A 36 -4.16 -6.01 4.33
C GLY A 36 -3.14 -5.04 4.93
N ARG A 37 -2.10 -4.64 4.17
CA ARG A 37 -1.17 -3.60 4.64
C ARG A 37 -1.90 -2.27 4.81
N ASP A 38 -1.60 -1.57 5.89
CA ASP A 38 -2.15 -0.24 6.17
C ASP A 38 -1.31 0.82 5.45
N VAL A 39 -1.63 1.04 4.16
CA VAL A 39 -0.89 1.93 3.26
C VAL A 39 -1.79 3.05 2.76
N TYR A 40 -1.28 4.27 2.80
CA TYR A 40 -1.97 5.48 2.34
C TYR A 40 -1.18 6.17 1.24
N VAL A 41 -1.88 6.62 0.20
CA VAL A 41 -1.35 7.34 -0.94
C VAL A 41 -1.71 8.82 -0.82
N THR A 42 -0.75 9.71 -1.08
CA THR A 42 -0.92 11.16 -1.11
C THR A 42 -0.57 11.68 -2.50
N LYS A 43 -1.45 12.51 -3.07
CA LYS A 43 -1.14 13.25 -4.30
C LYS A 43 -0.38 14.52 -3.94
N ASN A 44 0.80 14.69 -4.51
CA ASN A 44 1.67 15.83 -4.30
C ASN A 44 1.27 17.02 -5.20
N PRO A 45 1.68 18.26 -4.88
CA PRO A 45 1.35 19.44 -5.69
C PRO A 45 1.88 19.40 -7.13
N ASP A 46 2.95 18.65 -7.37
CA ASP A 46 3.54 18.42 -8.70
C ASP A 46 2.79 17.36 -9.52
N GLY A 47 1.74 16.76 -8.96
CA GLY A 47 0.94 15.70 -9.58
C GLY A 47 1.49 14.29 -9.37
N SER A 48 2.67 14.13 -8.76
CA SER A 48 3.20 12.82 -8.39
C SER A 48 2.43 12.20 -7.23
N PHE A 49 2.59 10.89 -7.04
CA PHE A 49 1.99 10.17 -5.92
C PHE A 49 3.08 9.63 -5.00
N SER A 50 2.91 9.83 -3.70
CA SER A 50 3.74 9.22 -2.66
C SER A 50 2.88 8.28 -1.82
N ALA A 51 3.49 7.25 -1.22
CA ALA A 51 2.79 6.31 -0.35
C ALA A 51 3.58 6.01 0.93
N GLU A 52 2.86 5.89 2.05
CA GLU A 52 3.40 5.59 3.37
C GLU A 52 2.68 4.37 3.96
N GLU A 53 3.44 3.43 4.52
CA GLU A 53 2.90 2.28 5.27
C GLU A 53 2.98 2.55 6.77
N VAL A 54 1.84 2.44 7.46
CA VAL A 54 1.76 2.49 8.92
C VAL A 54 1.94 1.08 9.45
N ARG A 55 2.97 0.86 10.27
CA ARG A 55 3.22 -0.42 10.93
C ARG A 55 3.54 -0.24 12.41
N PRO A 56 3.09 -1.16 13.28
CA PRO A 56 3.50 -1.16 14.67
C PRO A 56 5.02 -1.35 14.78
N PHE A 57 5.60 -0.73 15.80
CA PHE A 57 7.00 -0.92 16.17
C PHE A 57 7.06 -1.78 17.46
N PRO A 58 7.87 -2.85 17.51
CA PRO A 58 8.78 -3.35 16.47
C PRO A 58 8.04 -4.04 15.31
N CYS A 59 8.44 -3.73 14.07
CA CYS A 59 7.76 -4.24 12.87
C CYS A 59 8.00 -5.73 12.60
N GLN A 60 8.91 -6.35 13.34
CA GLN A 60 9.28 -7.76 13.25
C GLN A 60 8.64 -8.62 14.35
N ALA A 61 7.66 -8.10 15.10
CA ALA A 61 6.98 -8.87 16.14
C ALA A 61 6.46 -10.19 15.55
N GLN A 62 7.09 -11.29 15.97
CA GLN A 62 6.87 -12.62 15.42
C GLN A 62 5.39 -12.94 15.53
N LEU A 63 4.73 -13.15 14.38
CA LEU A 63 3.57 -14.03 14.35
C LEU A 63 4.07 -15.35 14.92
N LYS A 64 3.87 -15.58 16.22
CA LYS A 64 4.05 -16.90 16.81
C LYS A 64 3.12 -17.79 16.00
N LYS A 65 3.68 -18.57 15.08
CA LYS A 65 2.96 -19.71 14.51
C LYS A 65 2.63 -20.57 15.72
N SER A 66 1.39 -20.51 16.18
CA SER A 66 0.86 -21.56 17.03
C SER A 66 0.98 -22.83 16.21
N ALA A 67 1.96 -23.66 16.55
CA ALA A 67 2.05 -25.00 15.99
C ALA A 67 0.75 -25.73 16.40
N ALA A 68 0.01 -26.19 15.41
CA ALA A 68 -1.09 -27.13 15.59
C ALA A 68 -0.53 -28.55 15.68
#